data_AF-A0A839K2E8-F1
#
_entry.id   AF-A0A839K2E8-F1
#
_cell.length_a   1.000
_cell.length_b   1.000
_cell.length_c   1.000
_cell.angle_alpha   90.00
_cell.angle_beta   90.00
_cell.angle_gamma   90.00
#
_symmetry.space_group_name_H-M   'P 1'
#
loop_
_entity.id
_entity.type
_entity.pdbx_description
1 polymer ?
#
loop_
_entity_poly.entity_id
_entity_poly.type
_entity_poly.pdbx_seq_one_letter_code
_entity_poly.pdbx_strand_id
1 'polypeptide(L)'
;MAYSTELWFEAKKRCKLNDEEIQMAKEMGLNPKSLIKNIPNKNEQWKLPVKIWVRDMYEDRFGKTGVILDNKSLKPKKKVEELPFD
;
A
#
# COMPACT_ATOMS: atom_id res chain seq x y z
N MET A 1 -9.57 12.99 -10.27
CA MET A 1 -10.27 13.61 -9.13
C MET A 1 -9.23 14.26 -8.24
N ALA A 2 -9.33 15.57 -8.01
CA ALA A 2 -8.51 16.23 -6.99
C ALA A 2 -9.12 15.90 -5.61
N TYR A 3 -8.37 15.20 -4.75
CA TYR A 3 -8.80 14.92 -3.38
C TYR A 3 -8.47 16.12 -2.49
N SER A 4 -9.40 16.51 -1.62
CA SER A 4 -9.18 17.57 -0.64
C SER A 4 -7.99 17.25 0.26
N THR A 5 -7.25 18.28 0.66
CA THR A 5 -6.11 18.19 1.60
C THR A 5 -6.47 17.49 2.90
N GLU A 6 -7.70 17.67 3.38
CA GLU A 6 -8.22 17.03 4.58
C GLU A 6 -8.27 15.50 4.49
N LEU A 7 -8.63 14.93 3.33
CA LEU A 7 -8.61 13.48 3.14
C LEU A 7 -7.18 12.92 3.18
N TRP A 8 -6.22 13.68 2.67
CA TRP A 8 -4.80 13.30 2.76
C TRP A 8 -4.29 13.37 4.20
N PHE A 9 -4.72 14.37 4.97
CA PHE A 9 -4.39 14.48 6.39
C PHE A 9 -5.00 13.33 7.20
N GLU A 10 -6.26 12.99 6.93
CA GLU A 10 -6.92 11.84 7.53
C GLU A 10 -6.20 10.53 7.18
N ALA A 11 -5.86 10.32 5.90
CA ALA A 11 -5.11 9.15 5.47
C ALA A 11 -3.75 9.06 6.16
N LYS A 12 -3.02 10.18 6.27
CA LYS A 12 -1.74 10.28 6.98
C LYS A 12 -1.88 9.83 8.43
N LYS A 13 -2.87 10.36 9.15
CA LYS A 13 -3.12 10.03 10.56
C LYS A 13 -3.53 8.58 10.76
N ARG A 14 -4.48 8.08 9.96
CA ARG A 14 -5.01 6.71 10.10
C ARG A 14 -4.00 5.64 9.67
N CYS A 15 -3.25 5.89 8.60
CA CYS A 15 -2.26 4.95 8.05
C CYS A 15 -0.87 5.10 8.70
N LYS A 16 -0.70 6.06 9.62
CA LYS A 16 0.57 6.41 10.26
C LYS A 16 1.68 6.68 9.23
N LEU A 17 1.34 7.46 8.20
CA LEU A 17 2.26 7.82 7.12
C LEU A 17 3.00 9.12 7.42
N ASN A 18 4.23 9.24 6.90
CA ASN A 18 5.01 10.48 6.89
C ASN A 18 4.74 11.28 5.61
N ASP A 19 5.18 12.55 5.56
CA ASP A 19 5.01 13.41 4.38
C ASP A 19 5.69 12.82 3.14
N GLU A 20 6.84 12.18 3.31
CA GLU A 20 7.55 11.46 2.24
C GLU A 20 6.70 10.32 1.67
N GLU A 21 6.05 9.54 2.52
CA GLU A 21 5.20 8.41 2.09
C GLU A 21 3.92 8.89 1.41
N ILE A 22 3.38 10.03 1.86
CA ILE A 22 2.26 10.69 1.19
C ILE A 22 2.67 11.20 -0.20
N GLN A 23 3.89 11.74 -0.33
CA GLN A 23 4.43 12.18 -1.61
C GLN A 23 4.66 10.98 -2.55
N MET A 24 5.27 9.90 -2.07
CA MET A 24 5.43 8.64 -2.82
C MET A 24 4.08 8.10 -3.30
N ALA A 25 3.07 8.10 -2.42
CA ALA A 25 1.72 7.67 -2.78
C ALA A 25 1.12 8.55 -3.90
N LYS A 26 1.28 9.87 -3.83
CA LYS A 26 0.82 10.80 -4.87
C LYS A 26 1.51 10.58 -6.21
N GLU A 27 2.83 10.42 -6.20
CA GLU A 27 3.63 10.14 -7.41
C GLU A 27 3.23 8.82 -8.08
N MET A 28 2.84 7.84 -7.28
CA MET A 28 2.29 6.58 -7.78
C MET A 28 0.84 6.66 -8.30
N GLY A 29 0.16 7.79 -8.10
CA GLY A 29 -1.26 7.96 -8.43
C GLY A 29 -2.20 7.27 -7.44
N LEU A 30 -1.75 7.03 -6.20
CA LEU A 30 -2.61 6.50 -5.14
C LEU A 30 -3.51 7.60 -4.56
N ASN A 31 -4.68 7.15 -4.10
CA ASN A 31 -5.72 8.02 -3.58
C ASN A 31 -5.80 7.89 -2.05
N PRO A 32 -6.07 8.98 -1.31
CA PRO A 32 -6.14 8.92 0.16
C PRO A 32 -7.24 7.97 0.65
N LYS A 33 -8.37 7.89 -0.07
CA LYS A 33 -9.43 6.90 0.19
C LYS A 33 -8.94 5.46 0.04
N SER A 34 -8.07 5.20 -0.94
CA SER A 34 -7.49 3.87 -1.14
C SER A 34 -6.53 3.50 -0.01
N LEU A 35 -5.73 4.45 0.48
CA LEU A 35 -4.85 4.24 1.62
C LEU A 35 -5.66 3.86 2.87
N ILE A 36 -6.71 4.63 3.17
CA ILE A 36 -7.58 4.36 4.32
C ILE A 36 -8.28 3.00 4.20
N LYS A 37 -8.74 2.62 3.01
CA LYS A 37 -9.38 1.31 2.77
C LYS A 37 -8.41 0.13 2.91
N ASN A 38 -7.11 0.36 2.73
CA ASN A 38 -6.07 -0.66 2.84
C ASN A 38 -5.47 -0.79 4.24
N ILE A 39 -6.01 -0.11 5.25
CA ILE A 39 -5.60 -0.30 6.64
C ILE A 39 -5.96 -1.74 7.05
N PRO A 40 -4.99 -2.57 7.47
CA PRO A 40 -5.27 -3.94 7.88
C PRO A 40 -6.10 -3.97 9.16
N ASN A 41 -7.15 -4.79 9.16
CA ASN A 41 -7.95 -5.08 10.35
C ASN A 41 -7.32 -6.22 11.18
N LYS A 42 -7.79 -6.43 12.42
CA LYS A 42 -7.29 -7.50 13.33
C LYS A 42 -7.33 -8.90 12.70
N ASN A 43 -8.29 -9.13 11.80
CA ASN A 43 -8.47 -10.40 11.10
C ASN A 43 -7.65 -10.49 9.81
N GLU A 44 -7.05 -9.41 9.33
CA GLU A 44 -6.31 -9.33 8.06
C GLU A 44 -4.80 -9.25 8.31
N GLN A 45 -4.27 -10.09 9.20
CA GLN A 45 -2.86 -10.05 9.62
C GLN A 45 -1.88 -10.37 8.48
N TRP A 46 -2.36 -10.99 7.40
CA TRP A 46 -1.58 -11.26 6.19
C TRP A 46 -1.36 -10.01 5.33
N LYS A 47 -2.07 -8.90 5.58
CA LYS A 47 -1.87 -7.65 4.87
C LYS A 47 -0.75 -6.85 5.52
N LEU A 48 0.14 -6.33 4.68
CA LEU A 48 1.19 -5.42 5.14
C LEU A 48 0.58 -4.08 5.58
N PRO A 49 1.18 -3.41 6.58
CA PRO A 49 0.84 -2.03 6.90
C PRO A 49 0.99 -1.14 5.67
N VAL A 50 0.08 -0.16 5.52
CA VAL A 50 0.03 0.75 4.36
C VAL A 50 1.37 1.46 4.13
N LYS A 51 2.09 1.82 5.20
CA LYS A 51 3.45 2.38 5.17
C LYS A 51 4.45 1.53 4.39
N ILE A 52 4.51 0.23 4.71
CA ILE A 52 5.44 -0.70 4.07
C ILE A 52 5.03 -0.93 2.62
N TRP A 53 3.72 -1.06 2.38
CA TRP A 53 3.18 -1.26 1.05
C TRP A 53 3.45 -0.09 0.10
N VAL A 54 3.33 1.16 0.56
CA VAL A 54 3.64 2.35 -0.24
C VAL A 54 5.12 2.38 -0.62
N ARG A 55 6.01 2.05 0.30
CA ARG A 55 7.45 2.02 0.04
C ARG A 55 7.83 0.92 -0.97
N ASP A 56 7.32 -0.29 -0.77
CA ASP A 56 7.55 -1.44 -1.67
C ASP A 56 7.07 -1.16 -3.10
N MET A 57 5.88 -0.58 -3.26
CA MET A 57 5.39 -0.18 -4.59
C MET A 57 6.22 0.95 -5.21
N TYR A 58 6.70 1.89 -4.41
CA TYR A 58 7.53 2.98 -4.90
C TYR A 58 8.89 2.44 -5.38
N GLU A 59 9.50 1.55 -4.62
CA GLU A 59 10.74 0.85 -4.98
C GLU A 59 10.54 -0.02 -6.23
N ASP A 60 9.43 -0.74 -6.38
CA ASP A 60 9.15 -1.53 -7.59
C ASP A 60 8.98 -0.65 -8.84
N ARG A 61 8.40 0.55 -8.71
CA ARG A 61 8.15 1.45 -9.83
C ARG A 61 9.36 2.32 -10.19
N PHE A 62 10.08 2.82 -9.19
CA PHE A 62 11.16 3.83 -9.36
C PHE A 62 12.56 3.30 -9.02
N GLY A 63 12.68 2.21 -8.26
CA GLY A 63 13.97 1.62 -7.84
C GLY A 63 14.67 0.76 -8.90
N LYS A 64 14.09 0.59 -10.10
CA LYS A 64 14.65 -0.26 -11.17
C LYS A 64 15.72 0.42 -12.05
N THR A 65 16.52 1.34 -11.50
CA THR A 65 17.73 1.85 -12.19
C THR A 65 19.04 1.37 -11.59
N GLY A 66 19.04 0.55 -10.53
CA GLY A 66 20.28 -0.04 -10.07
C GLY A 66 20.08 -1.13 -9.03
N VAL A 67 20.62 -2.29 -9.35
CA VAL A 67 20.86 -3.41 -8.44
C VAL A 67 19.65 -4.34 -8.24
N ILE A 68 19.73 -5.46 -8.96
CA ILE A 68 19.23 -6.75 -8.52
C ILE A 68 19.80 -7.00 -7.11
N LEU A 69 19.01 -6.71 -6.08
CA LEU A 69 19.14 -7.37 -4.79
C LEU A 69 17.85 -8.17 -4.59
N ASP A 70 17.97 -9.42 -4.99
CA ASP A 70 17.35 -10.58 -4.36
C ASP A 70 16.81 -10.29 -2.95
N ASN A 71 15.50 -10.12 -2.84
CA ASN A 71 14.70 -10.69 -1.77
C ASN A 71 13.26 -10.79 -2.29
N LYS A 72 13.04 -11.77 -3.18
CA LYS A 72 11.71 -12.31 -3.49
C LYS A 72 11.15 -12.99 -2.23
N SER A 73 10.71 -12.21 -1.26
CA SER A 73 9.92 -12.65 -0.10
C SER A 73 9.34 -11.35 0.45
N LEU A 74 8.22 -10.87 -0.08
CA LEU A 74 6.89 -11.17 0.47
C LEU A 74 5.85 -11.05 -0.66
N LYS A 75 5.58 -12.15 -1.38
CA LYS A 75 4.30 -12.31 -2.08
C LYS A 75 3.53 -13.47 -1.48
N PRO A 76 2.43 -13.23 -0.76
CA PRO A 76 1.29 -14.10 -0.87
C PRO A 76 0.49 -13.65 -2.11
N LYS A 77 0.83 -14.22 -3.28
CA LYS A 77 -0.12 -14.27 -4.38
C LYS A 77 -1.16 -15.33 -4.04
N LYS A 78 -2.35 -14.85 -3.62
CA LYS A 78 -3.70 -15.44 -3.70
C LYS A 78 -3.84 -16.97 -3.63
N LYS A 79 -4.70 -17.43 -2.70
CA LYS A 79 -5.70 -18.44 -3.03
C LYS A 79 -7.03 -18.01 -2.40
N VAL A 80 -7.95 -17.52 -3.24
CA VAL A 80 -9.37 -17.58 -2.93
C VAL A 80 -9.68 -19.06 -3.14
N GLU A 81 -9.85 -19.79 -2.05
CA GLU A 81 -10.36 -21.16 -2.09
C GLU A 81 -11.80 -21.06 -2.59
N GLU A 82 -12.06 -21.59 -3.79
CA GLU A 82 -13.43 -21.74 -4.27
C GLU A 82 -14.11 -22.76 -3.35
N LEU A 83 -14.96 -22.25 -2.46
CA LEU A 83 -15.90 -23.08 -1.72
C LEU A 83 -16.90 -23.66 -2.73
N PRO A 84 -17.22 -24.96 -2.65
CA PRO A 84 -18.19 -25.59 -3.52
C PRO A 84 -19.53 -24.85 -3.44
N PHE A 85 -20.09 -24.55 -4.60
CA PHE A 85 -21.50 -24.21 -4.75
C PHE A 85 -22.24 -25.55 -4.70
N ASP A 86 -22.85 -25.86 -3.57
CA ASP A 86 -24.02 -26.75 -3.54
C ASP A 86 -25.27 -25.94 -3.90
#